data_AF-A0A7H0GWV2-F1
#
_entry.id   AF-A0A7H0GWV2-F1
#
_cell.length_a   1.000
_cell.length_b   1.000
_cell.length_c   1.000
_cell.angle_alpha   90.00
_cell.angle_beta   90.00
_cell.angle_gamma   90.00
#
_symmetry.space_group_name_H-M   'P 1'
#
loop_
_entity.id
_entity.type
_entity.pdbx_description
1 polymer ?
#
loop_
_entity_poly.entity_id
_entity_poly.type
_entity_poly.pdbx_seq_one_letter_code
_entity_poly.pdbx_strand_id
1 'polypeptide(L)' 'MMRLFSGVMTILFIGFAVVQYNDPDPYIWVPIYLFPAVVSAIIFNRRKVSPLLLILGSAAFFVGAFFSGQPTGKA' A
#
# COMPACT_ATOMS: atom_id res chain seq x y z
N MET A 1 -1.03 -20.91 -9.39
CA MET A 1 -0.75 -20.43 -8.03
C MET A 1 -0.61 -18.90 -7.93
N MET A 2 0.42 -18.29 -8.53
CA MET A 2 0.69 -16.84 -8.37
C MET A 2 -0.43 -15.87 -8.82
N ARG A 3 -1.19 -16.23 -9.86
CA ARG A 3 -2.30 -15.38 -10.37
C ARG A 3 -3.43 -15.27 -9.35
N LEU A 4 -3.97 -16.40 -8.91
CA LEU A 4 -5.08 -16.42 -7.96
C LEU A 4 -4.70 -15.69 -6.67
N PHE A 5 -3.50 -15.95 -6.15
CA PHE A 5 -2.96 -15.23 -5.01
C PHE A 5 -2.93 -13.71 -5.24
N SER A 6 -2.36 -13.26 -6.36
CA SER A 6 -2.28 -11.83 -6.68
C SER A 6 -3.67 -11.19 -6.81
N GLY A 7 -4.63 -11.86 -7.44
CA GLY A 7 -6.00 -11.35 -7.56
C GLY A 7 -6.71 -11.24 -6.21
N VAL A 8 -6.58 -12.24 -5.33
CA VAL A 8 -7.13 -12.17 -3.96
C VAL A 8 -6.47 -11.02 -3.19
N MET A 9 -5.16 -10.86 -3.29
CA MET A 9 -4.44 -9.76 -2.63
C MET A 9 -4.91 -8.39 -3.14
N THR A 10 -5.15 -8.23 -4.45
CA THR A 10 -5.67 -6.97 -5.01
C THR A 10 -7.01 -6.60 -4.37
N ILE A 11 -7.95 -7.55 -4.30
CA ILE A 11 -9.28 -7.31 -3.72
C ILE A 11 -9.16 -6.96 -2.23
N LEU A 12 -8.34 -7.71 -1.48
CA LEU A 12 -8.13 -7.45 -0.06
C LEU A 12 -7.53 -6.07 0.20
N PHE A 13 -6.50 -5.67 -0.54
CA PHE A 13 -5.87 -4.36 -0.38
C PHE A 13 -6.81 -3.21 -0.76
N ILE A 14 -7.64 -3.37 -1.80
CA ILE A 14 -8.70 -2.40 -2.10
C ILE A 14 -9.70 -2.32 -0.93
N GLY A 15 -10.12 -3.46 -0.39
CA GLY A 15 -11.00 -3.52 0.78
C GLY A 15 -10.43 -2.77 1.98
N PHE A 16 -9.15 -2.97 2.29
CA PHE A 16 -8.47 -2.22 3.35
C PHE A 16 -8.39 -0.74 3.05
N ALA A 17 -8.06 -0.33 1.82
CA ALA A 17 -8.07 1.07 1.42
C ALA A 17 -9.44 1.74 1.68
N VAL A 18 -10.54 1.02 1.44
CA VAL A 18 -11.89 1.53 1.73
C VAL A 18 -12.13 1.71 3.23
N VAL A 19 -11.66 0.78 4.07
CA VAL A 19 -11.81 0.89 5.54
C VAL A 19 -11.08 2.12 6.08
N GLN A 20 -9.94 2.50 5.48
CA GLN A 20 -9.12 3.64 5.93
C GLN A 20 -9.77 5.01 5.76
N TYR A 21 -10.90 5.12 5.04
CA TYR A 21 -11.68 6.37 5.06
C TYR A 21 -12.23 6.71 6.45
N ASN A 22 -12.26 5.74 7.38
CA ASN A 22 -12.66 5.95 8.77
C ASN A 22 -11.49 6.38 9.68
N ASP A 23 -10.24 6.35 9.21
CA ASP A 23 -9.09 6.79 10.00
C ASP A 23 -8.98 8.32 10.05
N PRO A 24 -8.30 8.89 11.07
CA PRO A 24 -8.05 10.33 11.16
C PRO A 24 -7.19 10.88 10.01
N ASP A 25 -6.36 10.04 9.36
CA ASP A 25 -5.40 10.44 8.32
C ASP A 25 -5.53 9.63 7.02
N PRO A 26 -6.71 9.63 6.35
CA PRO A 26 -7.00 8.75 5.22
C PRO A 26 -6.06 9.02 4.03
N TYR A 27 -5.55 10.24 3.89
CA TYR A 27 -4.62 10.63 2.83
C TYR A 27 -3.27 9.91 2.91
N ILE A 28 -2.89 9.40 4.08
CA ILE A 28 -1.67 8.61 4.26
C ILE A 28 -2.00 7.13 4.12
N TRP A 29 -3.05 6.68 4.81
CA TRP A 29 -3.41 5.26 4.89
C TRP A 29 -3.95 4.69 3.58
N VAL A 30 -4.80 5.43 2.86
CA VAL A 30 -5.37 4.96 1.58
C VAL A 30 -4.27 4.67 0.54
N PRO A 31 -3.30 5.58 0.28
CA PRO A 31 -2.18 5.27 -0.61
C PRO A 31 -1.32 4.07 -0.18
N ILE A 32 -1.17 3.84 1.13
CA ILE A 32 -0.43 2.68 1.68
C ILE A 32 -1.03 1.37 1.20
N TYR A 33 -2.36 1.26 1.19
CA TYR A 33 -3.05 0.06 0.72
C TYR A 33 -3.22 0.03 -0.80
N LEU A 34 -3.37 1.17 -1.46
CA LEU A 34 -3.50 1.21 -2.93
C LEU A 34 -2.21 0.82 -3.66
N PHE A 35 -1.03 1.14 -3.13
CA PHE A 35 0.23 0.75 -3.78
C PHE A 35 0.37 -0.77 -3.98
N PRO A 36 0.26 -1.64 -2.95
CA PRO A 36 0.29 -3.09 -3.13
C PRO A 36 -0.93 -3.62 -3.89
N ALA A 37 -2.09 -2.94 -3.87
CA ALA A 37 -3.23 -3.27 -4.73
C ALA A 37 -2.87 -3.14 -6.22
N VAL A 38 -2.22 -2.04 -6.61
CA VAL A 38 -1.78 -1.83 -8.00
C VAL A 38 -0.69 -2.82 -8.40
N VAL A 39 0.30 -3.06 -7.54
CA VAL A 39 1.37 -4.04 -7.79
C VAL A 39 0.79 -5.44 -8.01
N SER A 40 -0.11 -5.89 -7.13
CA SER A 40 -0.75 -7.19 -7.25
C SER A 40 -1.64 -7.29 -8.50
N ALA A 41 -2.33 -6.21 -8.89
CA ALA A 41 -3.12 -6.16 -10.13
C ALA A 41 -2.24 -6.26 -11.39
N ILE A 42 -1.07 -5.62 -11.39
CA ILE A 42 -0.10 -5.73 -12.50
C ILE A 42 0.41 -7.17 -12.65
N ILE A 43 0.73 -7.84 -11.53
CA ILE A 43 1.18 -9.25 -11.52
C ILE A 43 0.05 -10.19 -11.96
N PHE A 44 -1.18 -9.94 -11.52
CA PHE A 44 -2.37 -10.67 -11.97
C PHE A 44 -2.51 -10.62 -13.50
N ASN A 45 -2.29 -9.43 -14.08
CA ASN A 45 -2.31 -9.16 -15.52
C ASN A 45 -1.05 -9.62 -16.28
N ARG A 46 -0.21 -10.50 -15.68
CA ARG A 46 1.00 -11.08 -16.30
C ARG A 46 2.08 -10.05 -16.65
N ARG A 47 1.99 -8.84 -16.15
CA ARG A 47 3.02 -7.82 -16.34
C ARG A 47 4.09 -7.97 -15.26
N LYS A 48 5.34 -7.70 -15.64
CA LYS A 48 6.47 -7.70 -14.71
C LYS A 48 6.46 -6.40 -13.91
N VAL A 49 6.72 -6.50 -12.62
CA VAL A 49 6.95 -5.35 -11.75
C VAL A 49 8.45 -5.22 -11.54
N SER A 50 8.99 -4.01 -11.66
CA SER A 50 10.42 -3.81 -11.42
C SER A 50 10.71 -3.89 -9.92
N PRO A 51 11.79 -4.59 -9.50
CA PRO A 51 12.20 -4.63 -8.10
C PRO A 51 12.42 -3.23 -7.51
N LEU A 52 12.92 -2.30 -8.34
CA LEU A 52 13.13 -0.91 -7.95
C LEU A 52 11.83 -0.22 -7.51
N LEU A 53 10.71 -0.46 -8.21
CA LEU A 53 9.42 0.11 -7.82
C LEU A 53 8.98 -0.41 -6.44
N LEU A 54 9.20 -1.70 -6.18
CA LEU A 54 8.90 -2.31 -4.88
C LEU A 54 9.77 -1.72 -3.76
N ILE A 55 11.06 -1.55 -4.01
CA ILE A 55 12.01 -0.96 -3.07
C ILE A 55 11.65 0.50 -2.78
N LEU A 56 11.41 1.30 -3.82
CA LEU A 56 11.05 2.72 -3.66
C LEU A 56 9.72 2.90 -2.96
N GLY A 57 8.70 2.10 -3.30
CA GLY A 57 7.41 2.11 -2.61
C GLY A 57 7.55 1.73 -1.14
N SER A 58 8.28 0.65 -0.85
CA SER A 58 8.54 0.21 0.53
C SER A 58 9.33 1.26 1.31
N ALA A 59 10.36 1.86 0.71
CA ALA A 59 11.16 2.92 1.33
C ALA A 59 10.33 4.18 1.61
N ALA A 60 9.47 4.60 0.68
CA ALA A 60 8.56 5.72 0.91
C ALA A 60 7.62 5.46 2.11
N PHE A 61 7.16 4.22 2.29
CA PHE A 61 6.35 3.85 3.45
C PHE A 61 7.12 3.83 4.76
N PHE A 62 8.35 3.29 4.77
CA PHE A 62 9.19 3.36 5.96
C PHE A 62 9.45 4.81 6.35
N VAL A 63 9.80 5.67 5.40
CA VAL A 63 10.02 7.11 5.63
C VAL A 63 8.76 7.78 6.17
N GLY A 64 7.60 7.53 5.56
CA GLY A 64 6.31 8.05 6.04
C GLY A 64 5.99 7.63 7.48
N ALA A 65 6.21 6.35 7.81
CA ALA A 65 6.00 5.81 9.15
C ALA A 65 6.96 6.42 10.19
N PHE A 66 8.23 6.65 9.82
CA PHE A 66 9.21 7.31 10.69
C PHE A 66 8.79 8.76 11.02
N PHE A 67 8.25 9.50 10.05
CA PHE A 67 7.78 10.87 10.28
C PHE A 67 6.45 10.94 11.04
N SER A 68 5.52 10.00 10.80
CA SER A 68 4.27 9.92 11.57
C SER A 68 4.46 9.39 13.00
N GLY A 69 5.55 8.66 13.26
CA GLY A 69 5.91 8.12 14.57
C GLY A 69 6.64 9.10 15.50
N GLN A 70 7.04 10.28 15.03
CA GLN A 70 7.48 11.34 15.93
C GLN A 70 6.25 11.86 16.70
N PRO A 71 6.30 11.95 18.05
CA PRO A 71 5.26 12.63 18.79
C PRO A 71 5.26 14.08 18.32
N THR A 72 4.35 14.42 17.41
CA THR A 72 4.05 15.81 17.11
C THR A 72 3.60 16.40 18.44
N GLY A 73 4.42 17.26 19.02
CA GLY A 73 4.22 17.88 20.32
C GLY A 73 3.00 18.78 20.33
N LYS A 74 1.82 18.18 20.24
CA LYS A 74 0.53 18.78 20.51
C LYS A 74 0.04 18.20 21.84
N ALA A 75 0.69 18.68 22.90
CA ALA A 75 0.12 18.74 24.24
C ALA A 75 -0.49 20.14 24.42
#